data_AF-A0AAV2HD87-F1
#
_entry.id   AF-A0AAV2HD87-F1
#
_cell.length_a   1.000
_cell.length_b   1.000
_cell.length_c   1.000
_cell.angle_alpha   90.00
_cell.angle_beta   90.00
_cell.angle_gamma   90.00
#
_symmetry.space_group_name_H-M   'P 1'
#
loop_
_entity.id
_entity.type
_entity.pdbx_description
1 polymer ?
#
loop_
_entity_poly.entity_id
_entity_poly.type
_entity_poly.pdbx_seq_one_letter_code
_entity_poly.pdbx_strand_id
1 'polypeptide(L)'
;MKAVLHQRRSMVLKLVTECTFTINLPDSLGRTVLHYAYLFMDDPEMIILLQRCGARTDLTDVCGRLPRDYSTLSCGVDEHRRLQREVLDADLDIYTYRTDFENSFRAAIKAADLPLVEHLIAGLSRHGDVARYSQFLFDCVDLCREDIAIFLLKSGFRTDIWRQNPLCINQIPVCASRECGHSMVSLKQRAVETGCTRVSKLINALTVDTVS
;
A
#
# COMPACT_ATOMS: atom_id res chain seq x y z
N MET A 1 -17.79 -6.34 7.79
CA MET A 1 -16.33 -6.08 7.79
C MET A 1 -15.97 -4.65 7.43
N LYS A 2 -16.38 -4.10 6.26
CA LYS A 2 -16.07 -2.70 5.90
C LYS A 2 -16.45 -1.66 6.96
N ALA A 3 -17.59 -1.82 7.64
CA ALA A 3 -17.98 -0.92 8.74
C ALA A 3 -16.99 -0.95 9.92
N VAL A 4 -16.41 -2.12 10.24
CA VAL A 4 -15.39 -2.30 11.29
C VAL A 4 -14.05 -1.73 10.83
N LEU A 5 -13.65 -2.02 9.59
CA LEU A 5 -12.44 -1.46 8.98
C LEU A 5 -12.41 0.07 9.04
N HIS A 6 -13.55 0.72 8.78
CA HIS A 6 -13.68 2.17 8.85
C HIS A 6 -14.11 2.70 10.23
N GLN A 7 -14.08 1.86 11.27
CA GLN A 7 -14.46 2.20 12.66
C GLN A 7 -15.83 2.92 12.79
N ARG A 8 -16.78 2.60 11.91
CA ARG A 8 -18.11 3.25 11.87
C ARG A 8 -19.05 2.58 12.86
N ARG A 9 -18.91 2.90 14.15
CA ARG A 9 -19.70 2.31 15.26
C ARG A 9 -21.20 2.24 14.98
N SER A 10 -21.82 3.33 14.53
CA SER A 10 -23.26 3.36 14.21
C SER A 10 -23.66 2.35 13.12
N MET A 11 -22.82 2.17 12.09
CA MET A 11 -23.05 1.19 11.03
C MET A 11 -22.82 -0.24 11.52
N VAL A 12 -21.81 -0.47 12.36
CA VAL A 12 -21.59 -1.79 12.98
C VAL A 12 -22.81 -2.17 13.80
N LEU A 13 -23.31 -1.27 14.64
CA LEU A 13 -24.52 -1.49 15.43
C LEU A 13 -25.72 -1.87 14.55
N LYS A 14 -26.00 -1.06 13.54
CA LYS A 14 -27.12 -1.29 12.62
C LYS A 14 -27.04 -2.64 11.91
N LEU A 15 -25.86 -2.98 11.39
CA LEU A 15 -25.65 -4.25 10.68
C LEU A 15 -25.79 -5.46 11.60
N VAL A 16 -25.30 -5.35 12.83
CA VAL A 16 -25.38 -6.44 13.80
C VAL A 16 -26.81 -6.64 14.31
N THR A 17 -27.63 -5.58 14.39
CA THR A 17 -29.04 -5.70 14.77
C THR A 17 -29.94 -6.16 13.62
N GLU A 18 -29.72 -5.66 12.40
CA GLU A 18 -30.60 -5.92 11.25
C GLU A 18 -30.17 -7.15 10.43
N CYS A 19 -28.88 -7.49 10.44
CA CYS A 19 -28.28 -8.53 9.61
C CYS A 19 -27.43 -9.51 10.43
N THR A 20 -28.00 -10.07 11.50
CA THR A 20 -27.31 -10.97 12.44
C THR A 20 -26.63 -12.17 11.76
N PHE A 21 -27.19 -12.69 10.67
CA PHE A 21 -26.62 -13.80 9.88
C PHE A 21 -25.23 -13.49 9.30
N THR A 22 -24.86 -12.21 9.19
CA THR A 22 -23.58 -11.79 8.60
C THR A 22 -22.41 -11.84 9.58
N ILE A 23 -22.68 -11.97 10.89
CA ILE A 23 -21.68 -11.75 11.93
C ILE A 23 -20.50 -12.73 11.89
N ASN A 24 -20.74 -13.95 11.42
CA ASN A 24 -19.73 -15.01 11.29
C ASN A 24 -19.35 -15.32 9.85
N LEU A 25 -19.84 -14.55 8.87
CA LEU A 25 -19.42 -14.75 7.49
C LEU A 25 -17.92 -14.44 7.37
N PRO A 26 -17.10 -15.36 6.83
CA PRO A 26 -15.70 -15.10 6.57
C PRO A 26 -15.50 -14.35 5.25
N ASP A 27 -14.37 -13.67 5.12
CA ASP A 27 -13.87 -13.21 3.82
C ASP A 27 -13.16 -14.35 3.05
N SER A 28 -12.54 -14.03 1.91
CA SER A 28 -11.81 -15.01 1.10
C SER A 28 -10.60 -15.64 1.79
N LEU A 29 -10.14 -15.09 2.92
CA LEU A 29 -9.05 -15.62 3.74
C LEU A 29 -9.56 -16.27 5.04
N GLY A 30 -10.86 -16.53 5.16
CA GLY A 30 -11.42 -17.13 6.38
C GLY A 30 -11.56 -16.13 7.53
N ARG A 31 -11.24 -14.85 7.34
CA ARG A 31 -11.27 -13.83 8.40
C ARG A 31 -12.70 -13.36 8.62
N THR A 32 -13.15 -13.44 9.86
CA THR A 32 -14.48 -12.99 10.32
C THR A 32 -14.47 -11.55 10.83
N VAL A 33 -15.64 -11.00 11.17
CA VAL A 33 -15.75 -9.64 11.72
C VAL A 33 -14.86 -9.42 12.97
N LEU A 34 -14.66 -10.45 13.80
CA LEU A 34 -13.81 -10.34 14.99
C LEU A 34 -12.32 -10.22 14.63
N HIS A 35 -11.85 -10.88 13.57
CA HIS A 35 -10.46 -10.71 13.12
C HIS A 35 -10.19 -9.24 12.77
N TYR A 36 -11.11 -8.62 12.03
CA TYR A 36 -11.05 -7.20 11.71
C TYR A 36 -11.17 -6.31 12.95
N ALA A 37 -12.00 -6.70 13.92
CA ALA A 37 -12.21 -5.95 15.15
C ALA A 37 -10.92 -5.87 15.99
N TYR A 38 -10.24 -7.00 16.20
CA TYR A 38 -8.95 -7.04 16.90
C TYR A 38 -7.81 -6.34 16.13
N LEU A 39 -7.96 -6.20 14.81
CA LEU A 39 -6.94 -5.59 13.96
C LEU A 39 -7.06 -4.06 13.83
N PHE A 40 -8.28 -3.52 13.87
CA PHE A 40 -8.54 -2.10 13.54
C PHE A 40 -9.23 -1.29 14.62
N MET A 41 -9.77 -1.91 15.67
CA MET A 41 -10.48 -1.18 16.71
C MET A 41 -9.68 -1.13 18.00
N ASP A 42 -9.55 0.08 18.53
CA ASP A 42 -9.03 0.33 19.88
C ASP A 42 -10.15 0.36 20.94
N ASP A 43 -11.33 -0.18 20.61
CA ASP A 43 -12.53 -0.20 21.47
C ASP A 43 -12.87 -1.63 21.93
N PRO A 44 -12.42 -2.04 23.13
CA PRO A 44 -12.79 -3.34 23.71
C PRO A 44 -14.29 -3.55 23.84
N GLU A 45 -15.08 -2.49 24.08
CA GLU A 45 -16.54 -2.60 24.23
C GLU A 45 -17.20 -3.03 22.93
N MET A 46 -16.67 -2.61 21.79
CA MET A 46 -17.17 -3.05 20.49
C MET A 46 -16.83 -4.52 20.22
N ILE A 47 -15.69 -5.02 20.67
CA ILE A 47 -15.37 -6.46 20.59
C ILE A 47 -16.36 -7.27 21.44
N ILE A 48 -16.60 -6.84 22.69
CA ILE A 48 -17.56 -7.47 23.59
C ILE A 48 -18.96 -7.45 22.97
N LEU A 49 -19.36 -6.34 22.36
CA LEU A 49 -20.64 -6.24 21.69
C LEU A 49 -20.79 -7.24 20.55
N LEU A 50 -19.79 -7.34 19.66
CA LEU A 50 -19.80 -8.31 18.57
C LEU A 50 -19.95 -9.74 19.10
N GLN A 51 -19.23 -10.09 20.17
CA GLN A 51 -19.35 -11.39 20.84
C GLN A 51 -20.77 -11.62 21.40
N ARG A 52 -21.34 -10.63 22.09
CA ARG A 52 -22.73 -10.70 22.61
C ARG A 52 -23.76 -10.89 21.51
N CYS A 53 -23.48 -10.41 20.31
CA CYS A 53 -24.33 -10.57 19.15
C CYS A 53 -24.07 -11.88 18.37
N GLY A 54 -23.26 -12.79 18.92
CA GLY A 54 -23.04 -14.13 18.36
C GLY A 54 -21.78 -14.25 17.48
N ALA A 55 -20.88 -13.27 17.51
CA ALA A 55 -19.61 -13.39 16.80
C ALA A 55 -18.73 -14.45 17.48
N ARG A 56 -18.34 -15.46 16.70
CA ARG A 56 -17.59 -16.62 17.16
C ARG A 56 -16.10 -16.32 17.28
N THR A 57 -15.54 -16.62 18.45
CA THR A 57 -14.12 -16.41 18.79
C THR A 57 -13.22 -17.60 18.44
N ASP A 58 -13.80 -18.72 17.99
CA ASP A 58 -13.15 -19.99 17.70
C ASP A 58 -12.95 -20.25 16.19
N LEU A 59 -13.44 -19.35 15.33
CA LEU A 59 -13.26 -19.46 13.89
C LEU A 59 -11.86 -18.99 13.50
N THR A 60 -11.10 -19.84 12.82
CA THR A 60 -9.76 -19.51 12.34
C THR A 60 -9.75 -19.01 10.90
N ASP A 61 -8.78 -18.18 10.57
CA ASP A 61 -8.47 -17.84 9.19
C ASP A 61 -7.77 -19.01 8.46
N VAL A 62 -7.42 -18.83 7.18
CA VAL A 62 -6.71 -19.84 6.36
C VAL A 62 -5.30 -20.18 6.87
N CYS A 63 -4.71 -19.33 7.71
CA CYS A 63 -3.42 -19.57 8.35
C CYS A 63 -3.57 -20.23 9.73
N GLY A 64 -4.79 -20.56 10.16
CA GLY A 64 -5.07 -21.15 11.47
C GLY A 64 -5.07 -20.15 12.63
N ARG A 65 -5.05 -18.84 12.37
CA ARG A 65 -5.07 -17.80 13.39
C ARG A 65 -6.49 -17.56 13.88
N LEU A 66 -6.66 -17.38 15.18
CA LEU A 66 -7.91 -16.98 15.80
C LEU A 66 -8.05 -15.45 15.79
N PRO A 67 -9.26 -14.90 16.01
CA PRO A 67 -9.46 -13.46 16.00
C PRO A 67 -8.56 -12.70 16.98
N ARG A 68 -8.37 -13.23 18.19
CA ARG A 68 -7.51 -12.62 19.22
C ARG A 68 -6.03 -12.54 18.80
N ASP A 69 -5.60 -13.45 17.93
CA ASP A 69 -4.20 -13.55 17.51
C ASP A 69 -3.80 -12.36 16.62
N TYR A 70 -4.78 -11.63 16.08
CA TYR A 70 -4.57 -10.39 15.32
C TYR A 70 -4.24 -9.19 16.19
N SER A 71 -4.40 -9.29 17.51
CA SER A 71 -4.06 -8.20 18.42
C SER A 71 -2.54 -8.01 18.51
N THR A 72 -2.11 -6.77 18.71
CA THR A 72 -0.69 -6.43 18.91
C THR A 72 -0.05 -7.21 20.07
N LEU A 73 -0.83 -7.53 21.10
CA LEU A 73 -0.40 -8.33 22.25
C LEU A 73 -0.04 -9.77 21.87
N SER A 74 -0.72 -10.33 20.87
CA SER A 74 -0.54 -11.73 20.46
C SER A 74 0.47 -11.89 19.33
N CYS A 75 0.44 -11.04 18.30
CA CYS A 75 1.32 -11.17 17.12
C CYS A 75 2.52 -10.22 17.12
N GLY A 76 2.57 -9.25 18.04
CA GLY A 76 3.60 -8.22 18.06
C GLY A 76 3.35 -7.08 17.05
N VAL A 77 4.06 -5.98 17.23
CA VAL A 77 3.85 -4.72 16.48
C VAL A 77 4.08 -4.89 14.97
N ASP A 78 5.12 -5.62 14.58
CA ASP A 78 5.48 -5.76 13.17
C ASP A 78 4.48 -6.61 12.39
N GLU A 79 4.06 -7.75 12.94
CA GLU A 79 3.05 -8.61 12.32
C GLU A 79 1.67 -7.94 12.34
N HIS A 80 1.30 -7.26 13.43
CA HIS A 80 0.06 -6.48 13.48
C HIS A 80 0.01 -5.42 12.36
N ARG A 81 1.09 -4.65 12.19
CA ARG A 81 1.21 -3.66 11.11
C ARG A 81 1.18 -4.30 9.72
N ARG A 82 1.75 -5.50 9.57
CA ARG A 82 1.69 -6.26 8.32
C ARG A 82 0.25 -6.70 8.01
N LEU A 83 -0.46 -7.30 8.97
CA LEU A 83 -1.85 -7.71 8.82
C LEU A 83 -2.78 -6.54 8.48
N GLN A 84 -2.56 -5.38 9.11
CA GLN A 84 -3.28 -4.14 8.77
C GLN A 84 -3.03 -3.74 7.32
N ARG A 85 -1.77 -3.74 6.87
CA ARG A 85 -1.42 -3.44 5.47
C ARG A 85 -2.07 -4.42 4.51
N GLU A 86 -2.00 -5.72 4.77
CA GLU A 86 -2.63 -6.74 3.90
C GLU A 86 -4.14 -6.51 3.72
N VAL A 87 -4.85 -6.05 4.76
CA VAL A 87 -6.28 -5.73 4.65
C VAL A 87 -6.51 -4.41 3.89
N LEU A 88 -5.71 -3.38 4.17
CA LEU A 88 -5.84 -2.07 3.52
C LEU A 88 -5.46 -2.14 2.03
N ASP A 89 -4.42 -2.89 1.69
CA ASP A 89 -3.89 -3.03 0.33
C ASP A 89 -4.82 -3.87 -0.57
N ALA A 90 -5.69 -4.70 0.01
CA ALA A 90 -6.61 -5.53 -0.77
C ALA A 90 -7.60 -4.72 -1.62
N ASP A 91 -8.10 -3.57 -1.12
CA ASP A 91 -9.00 -2.70 -1.92
C ASP A 91 -8.24 -2.04 -3.07
N LEU A 92 -6.99 -1.64 -2.83
CA LEU A 92 -6.07 -1.12 -3.83
C LEU A 92 -5.76 -2.15 -4.92
N ASP A 93 -5.48 -3.40 -4.54
CA ASP A 93 -5.23 -4.51 -5.48
C ASP A 93 -6.42 -4.80 -6.37
N ILE A 94 -7.64 -4.83 -5.80
CA ILE A 94 -8.86 -5.04 -6.58
C ILE A 94 -9.07 -3.90 -7.57
N TYR A 95 -8.84 -2.65 -7.13
CA TYR A 95 -8.96 -1.48 -7.99
C TYR A 95 -7.94 -1.50 -9.14
N THR A 96 -6.65 -1.73 -8.84
CA THR A 96 -5.59 -1.69 -9.86
C THR A 96 -5.69 -2.83 -10.86
N TYR A 97 -6.10 -4.02 -10.42
CA TYR A 97 -6.41 -5.14 -11.29
C TYR A 97 -7.58 -4.82 -12.25
N ARG A 98 -8.69 -4.29 -11.73
CA ARG A 98 -9.89 -4.01 -12.53
C ARG A 98 -9.72 -2.88 -13.55
N THR A 99 -8.86 -1.92 -13.23
CA THR A 99 -8.64 -0.72 -14.06
C THR A 99 -7.44 -0.85 -14.99
N ASP A 100 -6.71 -1.97 -14.92
CA ASP A 100 -5.41 -2.14 -15.60
C ASP A 100 -4.49 -0.93 -15.33
N PHE A 101 -4.45 -0.52 -14.07
CA PHE A 101 -3.87 0.75 -13.64
C PHE A 101 -2.41 0.86 -14.08
N GLU A 102 -1.58 -0.15 -13.81
CA GLU A 102 -0.14 -0.09 -14.08
C GLU A 102 0.19 0.11 -15.56
N ASN A 103 -0.57 -0.53 -16.46
CA ASN A 103 -0.38 -0.39 -17.89
C ASN A 103 -0.83 0.99 -18.38
N SER A 104 -2.02 1.44 -17.95
CA SER A 104 -2.56 2.77 -18.26
C SER A 104 -1.65 3.88 -17.75
N PHE A 105 -1.15 3.74 -16.53
CA PHE A 105 -0.25 4.69 -15.88
C PHE A 105 1.10 4.76 -16.59
N ARG A 106 1.69 3.61 -16.94
CA ARG A 106 2.93 3.54 -17.73
C ARG A 106 2.76 4.17 -19.12
N ALA A 107 1.63 3.94 -19.77
CA ALA A 107 1.33 4.55 -21.07
C ALA A 107 1.21 6.08 -20.96
N ALA A 108 0.52 6.59 -19.95
CA ALA A 108 0.39 8.02 -19.68
C ALA A 108 1.75 8.70 -19.43
N ILE A 109 2.62 8.09 -18.62
CA ILE A 109 3.99 8.59 -18.39
C ILE A 109 4.77 8.66 -19.72
N LYS A 110 4.73 7.60 -20.54
CA LYS A 110 5.40 7.57 -21.85
C LYS A 110 4.89 8.67 -22.76
N ALA A 111 3.58 8.88 -22.82
CA ALA A 111 2.92 9.91 -23.61
C ALA A 111 3.11 11.34 -23.07
N ALA A 112 3.69 11.50 -21.87
CA ALA A 112 3.76 12.78 -21.16
C ALA A 112 2.38 13.39 -20.85
N ASP A 113 1.36 12.55 -20.68
CA ASP A 113 -0.03 12.96 -20.43
C ASP A 113 -0.24 13.20 -18.92
N LEU A 114 0.12 14.40 -18.46
CA LEU A 114 -0.07 14.82 -17.07
C LEU A 114 -1.55 14.79 -16.63
N PRO A 115 -2.53 15.31 -17.41
CA PRO A 115 -3.94 15.23 -17.04
C PRO A 115 -4.44 13.81 -16.77
N LEU A 116 -4.06 12.84 -17.62
CA LEU A 116 -4.41 11.45 -17.39
C LEU A 116 -3.74 10.88 -16.14
N VAL A 117 -2.47 11.23 -15.90
CA VAL A 117 -1.77 10.84 -14.66
C VAL A 117 -2.49 11.40 -13.42
N GLU A 118 -2.88 12.67 -13.42
CA GLU A 118 -3.61 13.28 -12.32
C GLU A 118 -4.93 12.54 -12.04
N HIS A 119 -5.67 12.22 -13.10
CA HIS A 119 -6.92 11.45 -12.98
C HIS A 119 -6.69 10.05 -12.39
N LEU A 120 -5.66 9.34 -12.87
CA LEU A 120 -5.32 8.00 -12.41
C LEU A 120 -4.89 8.01 -10.93
N ILE A 121 -4.09 8.98 -10.50
CA ILE A 121 -3.69 9.15 -9.09
C ILE A 121 -4.89 9.49 -8.22
N ALA A 122 -5.77 10.39 -8.65
CA ALA A 122 -6.98 10.72 -7.90
C ALA A 122 -7.89 9.50 -7.68
N GLY A 123 -7.95 8.57 -8.64
CA GLY A 123 -8.63 7.29 -8.47
C GLY A 123 -7.90 6.37 -7.48
N LEU A 124 -6.58 6.23 -7.63
CA LEU A 124 -5.74 5.39 -6.79
C LEU A 124 -5.79 5.78 -5.30
N SER A 125 -5.70 7.08 -5.00
CA SER A 125 -5.73 7.61 -3.63
C SER A 125 -7.02 7.32 -2.86
N ARG A 126 -8.11 6.95 -3.53
CA ARG A 126 -9.38 6.58 -2.88
C ARG A 126 -9.38 5.15 -2.33
N HIS A 127 -8.48 4.31 -2.83
CA HIS A 127 -8.46 2.87 -2.58
C HIS A 127 -7.26 2.40 -1.76
N GLY A 128 -6.19 3.21 -1.65
CA GLY A 128 -5.04 2.86 -0.82
C GLY A 128 -3.87 3.84 -0.92
N ASP A 129 -2.74 3.43 -0.36
CA ASP A 129 -1.52 4.24 -0.33
C ASP A 129 -0.82 4.26 -1.70
N VAL A 130 -0.77 5.46 -2.29
CA VAL A 130 -0.12 5.68 -3.59
C VAL A 130 1.38 5.44 -3.54
N ALA A 131 2.00 5.49 -2.36
CA ALA A 131 3.43 5.29 -2.18
C ALA A 131 3.89 3.88 -2.62
N ARG A 132 2.99 2.90 -2.69
CA ARG A 132 3.28 1.57 -3.24
C ARG A 132 3.76 1.62 -4.70
N TYR A 133 3.34 2.64 -5.44
CA TYR A 133 3.67 2.83 -6.85
C TYR A 133 4.87 3.78 -7.07
N SER A 134 5.61 4.11 -6.00
CA SER A 134 6.76 5.02 -6.06
C SER A 134 7.83 4.60 -7.07
N GLN A 135 7.95 3.31 -7.38
CA GLN A 135 8.88 2.80 -8.39
C GLN A 135 8.66 3.38 -9.80
N PHE A 136 7.46 3.90 -10.13
CA PHE A 136 7.22 4.59 -11.40
C PHE A 136 7.92 5.94 -11.51
N LEU A 137 8.41 6.52 -10.41
CA LEU A 137 9.23 7.74 -10.46
C LEU A 137 10.50 7.53 -11.27
N PHE A 138 11.08 6.33 -11.25
CA PHE A 138 12.22 6.01 -12.10
C PHE A 138 11.85 6.08 -13.59
N ASP A 139 10.68 5.60 -13.99
CA ASP A 139 10.23 5.67 -15.39
C ASP A 139 10.04 7.14 -15.81
N CYS A 140 9.54 7.99 -14.91
CA CYS A 140 9.43 9.42 -15.15
C CYS A 140 10.81 10.08 -15.33
N VAL A 141 11.77 9.73 -14.47
CA VAL A 141 13.14 10.27 -14.50
C VAL A 141 13.93 9.76 -15.70
N ASP A 142 13.78 8.49 -16.08
CA ASP A 142 14.42 7.87 -17.23
C ASP A 142 13.91 8.46 -18.56
N LEU A 143 12.65 8.91 -18.60
CA LEU A 143 12.01 9.55 -19.76
C LEU A 143 12.04 11.09 -19.68
N CYS A 144 12.74 11.67 -18.71
CA CYS A 144 12.82 13.11 -18.44
C CYS A 144 11.44 13.80 -18.33
N ARG A 145 10.44 13.13 -17.74
CA ARG A 145 9.09 13.64 -17.47
C ARG A 145 9.07 14.37 -16.13
N GLU A 146 9.79 15.49 -16.03
CA GLU A 146 9.96 16.21 -14.76
C GLU A 146 8.65 16.70 -14.16
N ASP A 147 7.70 17.21 -14.96
CA ASP A 147 6.42 17.71 -14.45
C ASP A 147 5.59 16.60 -13.81
N ILE A 148 5.55 15.43 -14.45
CA ILE A 148 4.89 14.25 -13.89
C ILE A 148 5.61 13.78 -12.62
N ALA A 149 6.93 13.67 -12.63
CA ALA A 149 7.69 13.25 -11.45
C ALA A 149 7.46 14.20 -10.26
N ILE A 150 7.46 15.51 -10.50
CA ILE A 150 7.19 16.53 -9.47
C ILE A 150 5.77 16.39 -8.93
N PHE A 151 4.78 16.19 -9.80
CA PHE A 151 3.40 15.96 -9.37
C PHE A 151 3.29 14.72 -8.48
N LEU A 152 3.89 13.59 -8.88
CA LEU A 152 3.86 12.36 -8.11
C LEU A 152 4.53 12.51 -6.73
N LEU A 153 5.68 13.19 -6.66
CA LEU A 153 6.35 13.50 -5.39
C LEU A 153 5.45 14.33 -4.46
N LYS A 154 4.82 15.38 -5.00
CA LYS A 154 3.85 16.19 -4.24
C LYS A 154 2.58 15.43 -3.84
N SER A 155 2.25 14.36 -4.56
CA SER A 155 1.09 13.50 -4.29
C SER A 155 1.38 12.43 -3.23
N GLY A 156 2.56 12.41 -2.62
CA GLY A 156 2.92 11.47 -1.55
C GLY A 156 3.76 10.28 -1.98
N PHE A 157 4.29 10.27 -3.21
CA PHE A 157 5.21 9.21 -3.63
C PHE A 157 6.53 9.32 -2.87
N ARG A 158 7.06 8.18 -2.45
CA ARG A 158 8.29 8.05 -1.64
C ARG A 158 9.54 8.37 -2.46
N THR A 159 10.45 9.11 -1.85
CA THR A 159 11.78 9.44 -2.41
C THR A 159 12.86 8.43 -2.02
N ASP A 160 12.68 7.72 -0.90
CA ASP A 160 13.55 6.67 -0.36
C ASP A 160 13.34 5.34 -1.12
N ILE A 161 13.50 5.39 -2.44
CA ILE A 161 13.38 4.23 -3.32
C ILE A 161 14.68 4.01 -4.08
N TRP A 162 14.92 2.73 -4.35
CA TRP A 162 16.09 2.28 -5.08
C TRP A 162 15.66 1.30 -6.17
N ARG A 163 16.42 1.28 -7.27
CA ARG A 163 16.25 0.34 -8.38
C ARG A 163 17.62 -0.19 -8.78
N GLN A 164 17.67 -1.43 -9.25
CA GLN A 164 18.91 -2.03 -9.76
C GLN A 164 19.42 -1.24 -10.97
N ASN A 165 20.72 -0.95 -11.02
CA ASN A 165 21.32 -0.20 -12.12
C ASN A 165 21.29 -1.03 -13.42
N PRO A 166 20.69 -0.51 -14.53
CA PRO A 166 20.70 -1.21 -15.82
C PRO A 166 22.09 -1.31 -16.46
N LEU A 167 23.12 -0.56 -16.00
CA LEU A 167 24.51 -0.70 -16.43
C LEU A 167 25.20 -1.97 -15.91
N CYS A 168 24.45 -2.91 -15.30
CA CYS A 168 24.94 -4.24 -14.99
C CYS A 168 25.28 -4.96 -16.31
N ILE A 169 26.55 -4.97 -16.68
CA ILE A 169 27.00 -5.62 -17.91
C ILE A 169 26.89 -7.14 -17.69
N ASN A 170 25.97 -7.79 -18.42
CA ASN A 170 25.74 -9.25 -18.42
C ASN A 170 26.97 -10.11 -18.82
N GLN A 171 28.15 -9.49 -19.00
CA GLN A 171 29.40 -10.18 -19.33
C GLN A 171 30.23 -10.56 -18.09
N ILE A 172 29.81 -10.15 -16.89
CA ILE A 172 30.47 -10.56 -15.63
C ILE A 172 29.68 -11.74 -15.04
N PRO A 173 30.29 -12.93 -14.83
CA PRO A 173 29.60 -14.13 -14.34
C PRO A 173 28.81 -13.93 -13.04
N VAL A 174 29.28 -13.03 -12.17
CA VAL A 174 28.65 -12.68 -10.89
C VAL A 174 27.33 -11.90 -11.06
N CYS A 175 27.16 -11.18 -12.18
CA CYS A 175 25.92 -10.46 -12.50
C CYS A 175 24.84 -11.42 -13.02
N ALA A 176 25.24 -12.50 -13.71
CA ALA A 176 24.33 -13.52 -14.23
C ALA A 176 23.73 -14.42 -13.14
N SER A 177 24.44 -14.61 -12.02
CA SER A 177 23.95 -15.37 -10.85
C SER A 177 23.13 -14.53 -9.86
N ARG A 178 22.92 -13.23 -10.12
CA ARG A 178 22.27 -12.26 -9.20
C ARG A 178 22.97 -12.08 -7.84
N GLU A 179 24.22 -12.54 -7.72
CA GLU A 179 25.01 -12.45 -6.49
C GLU A 179 25.97 -11.24 -6.50
N CYS A 180 25.91 -10.37 -7.52
CA CYS A 180 26.77 -9.20 -7.59
C CYS A 180 26.30 -8.08 -6.63
N GLY A 181 27.21 -7.60 -5.77
CA GLY A 181 26.97 -6.47 -4.87
C GLY A 181 27.00 -5.08 -5.53
N HIS A 182 26.68 -4.95 -6.82
CA HIS A 182 26.86 -3.69 -7.56
C HIS A 182 25.61 -2.80 -7.60
N SER A 183 25.70 -1.72 -6.82
CA SER A 183 25.08 -0.40 -6.93
C SER A 183 23.58 -0.34 -7.21
N MET A 184 22.78 -0.48 -6.15
CA MET A 184 21.43 0.07 -6.12
C MET A 184 21.52 1.59 -6.36
N VAL A 185 20.80 2.09 -7.37
CA VAL A 185 20.76 3.53 -7.64
C VAL A 185 19.54 4.11 -6.95
N SER A 186 19.77 5.12 -6.10
CA SER A 186 18.67 5.89 -5.50
C SER A 186 17.97 6.74 -6.55
N LEU A 187 16.68 7.02 -6.37
CA LEU A 187 15.95 7.91 -7.27
C LEU A 187 16.65 9.27 -7.45
N LYS A 188 17.18 9.82 -6.35
CA LYS A 188 17.95 11.08 -6.36
C LYS A 188 19.16 10.99 -7.29
N GLN A 189 19.97 9.94 -7.13
CA GLN A 189 21.15 9.74 -7.96
C GLN A 189 20.75 9.61 -9.43
N ARG A 190 19.70 8.82 -9.72
CA ARG A 190 19.21 8.67 -11.10
C ARG A 190 18.74 9.98 -11.71
N ALA A 191 18.04 10.83 -10.95
CA ALA A 191 17.59 12.14 -11.41
C ALA A 191 18.75 13.08 -11.75
N VAL A 192 19.88 12.96 -11.06
CA VAL A 192 21.11 13.70 -11.41
C VAL A 192 21.73 13.16 -12.70
N GLU A 193 21.83 11.83 -12.83
CA GLU A 193 22.40 11.17 -14.02
C GLU A 193 21.62 11.45 -15.30
N THR A 194 20.28 11.51 -15.23
CA THR A 194 19.42 11.80 -16.40
C THR A 194 19.21 13.30 -16.64
N GLY A 195 19.79 14.18 -15.81
CA GLY A 195 19.66 15.63 -15.95
C GLY A 195 18.32 16.21 -15.49
N CYS A 196 17.50 15.47 -14.75
CA CYS A 196 16.26 15.93 -14.13
C CYS A 196 16.53 16.83 -12.91
N THR A 197 17.03 18.03 -13.16
CA THR A 197 17.49 18.97 -12.12
C THR A 197 16.38 19.48 -11.22
N ARG A 198 15.14 19.62 -11.71
CA ARG A 198 14.01 20.07 -10.89
C ARG A 198 13.60 18.98 -9.92
N VAL A 199 13.59 17.74 -10.39
CA VAL A 199 13.27 16.55 -9.58
C VAL A 199 14.30 16.36 -8.47
N SER A 200 15.61 16.39 -8.79
CA SER A 200 16.65 16.22 -7.78
C SER A 200 16.67 17.34 -6.72
N LYS A 201 16.41 18.59 -7.13
CA LYS A 201 16.23 19.71 -6.19
C LYS A 201 15.04 19.50 -5.25
N LEU A 202 13.90 19.06 -5.80
CA LEU A 202 12.71 18.80 -4.99
C LEU A 202 12.95 17.65 -3.99
N ILE A 203 13.60 16.57 -4.41
CA ILE A 203 13.96 15.48 -3.51
C ILE A 203 14.80 16.00 -2.33
N ASN A 204 15.79 16.85 -2.58
CA ASN A 204 16.60 17.43 -1.51
C ASN A 204 15.76 18.24 -0.53
N ALA A 205 14.86 19.09 -1.03
CA ALA A 205 13.97 19.88 -0.17
C ALA A 205 13.12 18.98 0.74
N LEU A 206 12.50 17.95 0.17
CA LEU A 206 11.65 17.01 0.91
C LEU A 206 12.41 16.19 1.96
N THR A 207 13.69 15.90 1.74
CA THR A 207 14.53 15.16 2.71
C THR A 207 15.01 16.01 3.89
N VAL A 208 15.10 17.33 3.74
CA VAL A 208 15.55 18.23 4.82
C VAL A 208 14.42 18.44 5.83
N ASP A 209 13.17 18.51 5.38
CA ASP A 209 12.01 18.72 6.25
C ASP A 209 11.70 17.51 7.16
N THR A 210 12.18 16.31 6.84
CA THR A 210 11.97 15.09 7.66
C THR A 210 12.91 14.94 8.87
N VAL A 211 13.89 15.83 9.04
CA VAL A 211 14.89 15.81 10.12
C VAL A 211 14.67 16.95 11.14
N SER A 212 13.59 17.72 10.98
CA SER A 212 13.19 18.83 11.86
C SER A 212 12.02 18.43 12.75
#